data_AF-A0A4Q3TJF6-F1
#
_entry.id   AF-A0A4Q3TJF6-F1
#
_cell.length_a   1.000
_cell.length_b   1.000
_cell.length_c   1.000
_cell.angle_alpha   90.00
_cell.angle_beta   90.00
_cell.angle_gamma   90.00
#
_symmetry.space_group_name_H-M   'P 1'
#
loop_
_entity.id
_entity.type
_entity.pdbx_description
1 polymer ?
#
loop_
_entity_poly.entity_id
_entity_poly.type
_entity_poly.pdbx_seq_one_letter_code
_entity_poly.pdbx_strand_id
1 'polypeptide(L)' 'RFDVVTPMTSAWALHKAWPESKLDVIPDAGHASSEPGIIDSLVRATDWAASL' A
#
# COMPACT_ATOMS: atom_id res chain seq x y z
N ARG A 1 5.65 2.49 9.30
CA ARG A 1 4.30 1.95 9.00
C ARG A 1 3.76 1.38 10.30
N PHE A 2 2.58 1.79 10.75
CA PHE A 2 2.05 1.44 12.08
C PHE A 2 0.61 0.90 11.99
N ASP A 3 0.36 -0.07 11.10
CA ASP A 3 -0.93 -0.76 11.06
C ASP A 3 -1.07 -1.72 12.24
N VAL A 4 -2.07 -1.51 13.08
CA VAL A 4 -2.40 -2.41 14.20
C VAL A 4 -3.61 -3.31 13.91
N VAL A 5 -4.33 -3.06 12.80
CA VAL A 5 -5.50 -3.84 12.39
C VAL A 5 -5.07 -4.96 11.43
N THR A 6 -4.26 -4.60 10.43
CA THR A 6 -3.68 -5.53 9.46
C THR A 6 -2.17 -5.30 9.36
N PRO A 7 -1.36 -5.96 10.20
CA PRO A 7 0.09 -5.77 10.22
C PRO A 7 0.74 -5.98 8.84
N MET A 8 1.83 -5.24 8.60
CA MET A 8 2.54 -5.21 7.31
C MET A 8 3.01 -6.60 6.82
N THR A 9 3.21 -7.56 7.73
CA THR A 9 3.63 -8.93 7.42
C THR A 9 2.76 -9.60 6.37
N SER A 10 1.44 -9.36 6.36
CA SER A 10 0.54 -9.93 5.35
C SER A 10 0.78 -9.34 3.96
N ALA A 11 0.98 -8.01 3.87
CA ALA A 11 1.31 -7.33 2.62
C ALA A 11 2.67 -7.80 2.07
N TRP A 12 3.66 -7.96 2.94
CA TRP A 12 4.97 -8.51 2.56
C TRP A 12 4.89 -9.96 2.08
N ALA A 13 4.12 -10.81 2.77
CA ALA A 13 3.90 -12.19 2.35
C ALA A 13 3.24 -12.27 0.97
N LEU A 14 2.24 -11.42 0.71
CA LEU A 14 1.58 -11.33 -0.59
C LEU A 14 2.56 -10.91 -1.69
N HIS A 15 3.35 -9.85 -1.49
CA HIS A 15 4.31 -9.39 -2.48
C HIS A 15 5.38 -10.45 -2.81
N LYS A 16 5.84 -11.20 -1.80
CA LYS A 16 6.75 -12.34 -2.04
C LYS A 16 6.11 -13.47 -2.85
N ALA A 17 4.81 -13.72 -2.67
CA ALA A 17 4.07 -14.74 -3.41
C ALA A 17 3.65 -14.26 -4.83
N TRP A 18 3.63 -12.95 -5.06
CA TRP A 18 3.29 -12.33 -6.34
C TRP A 18 4.34 -11.26 -6.71
N PRO A 19 5.52 -11.67 -7.23
CA PRO A 19 6.68 -10.80 -7.42
C PRO A 19 6.46 -9.62 -8.39
N GLU A 20 5.53 -9.76 -9.33
CA GLU A 20 5.17 -8.72 -10.31
C GLU A 20 4.32 -7.59 -9.68
N SER A 21 3.77 -7.81 -8.48
CA SER A 21 3.05 -6.76 -7.76
C SER A 21 3.98 -5.62 -7.33
N LYS A 22 3.45 -4.41 -7.20
CA LYS A 22 4.18 -3.28 -6.61
C LYS A 22 3.78 -3.11 -5.15
N LEU A 23 4.74 -3.12 -4.24
CA LEU A 23 4.53 -2.85 -2.82
C LEU A 23 5.04 -1.44 -2.45
N ASP A 24 4.14 -0.57 -2.01
CA ASP A 24 4.45 0.77 -1.51
C ASP A 24 4.26 0.80 0.02
N VAL A 25 5.33 1.09 0.77
CA VAL A 25 5.33 1.07 2.23
C VAL A 25 5.38 2.50 2.76
N ILE A 26 4.26 2.98 3.29
CA ILE A 26 4.15 4.34 3.83
C ILE A 26 4.68 4.38 5.28
N PRO A 27 5.79 5.09 5.56
CA PRO A 27 6.46 5.07 6.86
C PRO A 27 5.61 5.67 7.99
N ASP A 28 4.83 6.71 7.73
CA ASP A 28 4.09 7.46 8.76
C ASP A 28 2.57 7.29 8.64
N ALA A 29 2.09 6.06 8.37
CA ALA A 29 0.66 5.76 8.23
C ALA A 29 0.18 4.57 9.07
N GLY A 30 -1.04 4.70 9.61
CA GLY A 30 -1.85 3.66 10.25
C GLY A 30 -2.76 2.91 9.27
N HIS A 31 -3.80 2.24 9.76
CA HIS A 31 -4.65 1.38 8.92
C HIS A 31 -5.53 2.13 7.91
N ALA A 32 -5.98 3.33 8.28
CA ALA A 32 -7.03 4.02 7.55
C ALA A 32 -6.59 4.41 6.13
N SER A 33 -7.46 4.18 5.15
CA SER A 33 -7.26 4.62 3.77
C SER A 33 -7.21 6.15 3.64
N SER A 34 -7.73 6.87 4.63
CA SER A 34 -7.76 8.33 4.68
C SER A 34 -6.48 8.98 5.21
N GLU A 35 -5.45 8.20 5.57
CA GLU A 35 -4.14 8.75 5.96
C GLU A 35 -3.51 9.47 4.75
N PRO A 36 -2.92 10.67 4.91
CA PRO A 36 -2.45 11.47 3.78
C PRO A 36 -1.51 10.72 2.82
N GLY A 37 -0.55 9.96 3.36
CA GLY A 37 0.38 9.17 2.54
C GLY A 37 -0.25 7.95 1.88
N ILE A 38 -1.33 7.40 2.45
CA ILE A 38 -2.09 6.30 1.84
C ILE A 38 -2.95 6.84 0.70
N ILE A 39 -3.63 7.98 0.90
CA ILE A 39 -4.39 8.66 -0.16
C ILE A 39 -3.49 8.94 -1.36
N ASP A 40 -2.31 9.53 -1.16
CA ASP A 40 -1.35 9.79 -2.24
C ASP A 40 -1.00 8.52 -3.03
N SER A 41 -0.65 7.44 -2.32
CA SER A 41 -0.29 6.16 -2.95
C SER A 41 -1.45 5.55 -3.73
N LEU A 42 -2.67 5.61 -3.19
CA LEU A 42 -3.88 5.14 -3.85
C LEU A 42 -4.19 5.93 -5.13
N VAL A 43 -4.09 7.27 -5.09
CA VAL A 43 -4.30 8.12 -6.27
C VAL A 43 -3.27 7.82 -7.35
N ARG A 44 -1.98 7.73 -7.00
CA ARG A 44 -0.93 7.33 -7.95
C ARG A 44 -1.16 5.96 -8.56
N ALA A 45 -1.68 5.01 -7.78
CA ALA A 45 -2.03 3.68 -8.27
C ALA A 45 -3.21 3.72 -9.25
N THR A 46 -4.24 4.53 -8.97
CA THR A 46 -5.39 4.69 -9.88
C THR A 46 -5.01 5.43 -11.16
N ASP A 47 -4.14 6.45 -11.07
CA ASP A 47 -3.64 7.16 -12.25
C ASP A 47 -2.81 6.24 -13.14
N TRP A 48 -1.94 5.42 -12.54
CA TRP A 48 -1.19 4.40 -13.27
C TRP A 48 -2.11 3.39 -13.95
N ALA A 49 -3.11 2.87 -13.23
CA ALA A 49 -4.06 1.92 -13.79
C ALA A 49 -4.89 2.52 -14.94
N ALA A 50 -5.22 3.81 -14.87
CA ALA A 50 -5.91 4.53 -15.94
C ALA A 50 -5.03 4.77 -17.18
N SER A 51 -3.70 4.63 -17.04
CA SER A 51 -2.72 4.79 -18.14
C SER A 51 -2.30 3.47 -18.80
N LEU A 52 -2.82 2.33 -18.34
CA LEU A 52 -2.65 1.02 -18.97
C LEU A 52 -3.42 0.94 -20.29
#